data_AF-A0A424YC31-F1
#
_entry.id   AF-A0A424YC31-F1
#
_cell.length_a   1.000
_cell.length_b   1.000
_cell.length_c   1.000
_cell.angle_alpha   90.00
_cell.angle_beta   90.00
_cell.angle_gamma   90.00
#
_symmetry.space_group_name_H-M   'P 1'
#
loop_
_entity.id
_entity.type
_entity.pdbx_description
1 polymer ?
#
loop_
_entity_poly.entity_id
_entity_poly.type
_entity_poly.pdbx_seq_one_letter_code
_entity_poly.pdbx_strand_id
1 'polypeptide(L)'
;MNRRKKHPAILVKNYNSPFAESFRTLRTNINLSFIDERIKTILITSPSQGEGKTTTCVNLGITISRTGSKVILVDGDLGKPTLHQYLYISGQYGLIDYLRRDDVSVMDLVQKTSQNGLFVLPCGSIPSNPAELVGGGKIKKLVDQLKEHFDIIIIDSPPLVQVTEASMLSTLVDGTILVVQFGSSSRQAVEKAKEQLERAKSRILGIVVNRAPFEHRNYYFYRKREEEEEKRFFLKEEHYQKLVNALLAVVMLMVLIGFQVFSHKGQDVSIMDELTFEKESITKDEYQEDPSSSHDRNDLLPSRGGEEEDLTAESIIDNSTDLHVPVLLESSRHEVTYGVLNDDAININLYFKGRCWV
;
A
#
# COMPACT_ATOMS: atom_id res chain seq x y z
N MET A 1 3.12 -17.38 35.56
CA MET A 1 2.91 -18.01 34.23
C MET A 1 2.71 -16.89 33.21
N ASN A 2 3.70 -16.62 32.35
CA ASN A 2 3.74 -15.34 31.60
C ASN A 2 2.92 -15.41 30.30
N ARG A 3 1.82 -14.65 30.21
CA ARG A 3 1.03 -14.52 28.97
C ARG A 3 1.86 -13.77 27.92
N ARG A 4 2.45 -14.50 26.96
CA ARG A 4 3.09 -13.92 25.76
C ARG A 4 2.13 -12.91 25.12
N LYS A 5 2.44 -11.61 25.21
CA LYS A 5 1.70 -10.56 24.49
C LYS A 5 1.84 -10.86 23.00
N LYS A 6 0.77 -11.35 22.36
CA LYS A 6 0.73 -11.46 20.90
C LYS A 6 0.77 -10.03 20.36
N HIS A 7 1.88 -9.63 19.74
CA HIS A 7 1.90 -8.39 18.96
C HIS A 7 0.78 -8.44 17.91
N PRO A 8 0.04 -7.33 17.70
CA PRO A 8 -1.16 -7.30 16.87
C PRO A 8 -0.83 -7.68 15.42
N ALA A 9 -1.86 -7.90 14.60
CA ALA A 9 -1.76 -8.52 13.28
C ALA A 9 -0.50 -8.11 12.50
N ILE A 10 0.42 -9.06 12.33
CA ILE A 10 1.60 -8.93 11.47
C ILE A 10 1.30 -9.78 10.24
N LEU A 11 1.44 -9.18 9.05
CA LEU A 11 1.00 -9.75 7.76
C LEU A 11 1.54 -11.15 7.45
N VAL A 12 2.69 -11.51 8.03
CA VAL A 12 3.29 -12.86 7.99
C VAL A 12 2.31 -13.97 8.37
N LYS A 13 1.29 -13.67 9.20
CA LYS A 13 0.33 -14.67 9.71
C LYS A 13 -0.83 -14.98 8.75
N ASN A 14 -1.22 -14.05 7.87
CA ASN A 14 -2.28 -14.28 6.88
C ASN A 14 -2.21 -13.25 5.73
N TYR A 15 -1.48 -13.59 4.67
CA TYR A 15 -1.19 -12.69 3.55
C TYR A 15 -2.39 -12.47 2.61
N ASN A 16 -3.42 -13.33 2.63
CA ASN A 16 -4.60 -13.21 1.75
C ASN A 16 -5.83 -12.70 2.52
N SER A 17 -5.60 -11.96 3.62
CA SER A 17 -6.65 -11.35 4.44
C SER A 17 -7.02 -9.94 3.95
N PRO A 18 -8.23 -9.42 4.27
CA PRO A 18 -8.57 -8.01 4.02
C PRO A 18 -7.60 -7.02 4.68
N PHE A 19 -7.05 -7.40 5.84
CA PHE A 19 -5.99 -6.66 6.52
C PHE A 19 -4.69 -6.61 5.71
N ALA A 20 -4.39 -7.61 4.89
CA ALA A 20 -3.28 -7.54 3.95
C ALA A 20 -3.58 -6.65 2.75
N GLU A 21 -4.82 -6.66 2.26
CA GLU A 21 -5.20 -5.82 1.13
C GLU A 21 -5.15 -4.33 1.49
N SER A 22 -5.60 -3.93 2.67
CA SER A 22 -5.52 -2.51 3.07
C SER A 22 -4.08 -1.96 3.12
N PHE A 23 -3.07 -2.79 3.39
CA PHE A 23 -1.66 -2.40 3.25
C PHE A 23 -1.17 -2.40 1.78
N ARG A 24 -1.70 -3.25 0.91
CA ARG A 24 -1.43 -3.16 -0.55
C ARG A 24 -2.04 -1.88 -1.12
N THR A 25 -3.28 -1.55 -0.77
CA THR A 25 -3.94 -0.28 -1.11
C THR A 25 -3.14 0.91 -0.59
N LEU A 26 -2.72 0.90 0.68
CA LEU A 26 -1.88 1.96 1.26
C LEU A 26 -0.58 2.17 0.46
N ARG A 27 0.15 1.09 0.14
CA ARG A 27 1.35 1.15 -0.72
C ARG A 27 1.04 1.71 -2.11
N THR A 28 -0.01 1.20 -2.77
CA THR A 28 -0.40 1.66 -4.11
C THR A 28 -0.73 3.14 -4.11
N ASN A 29 -1.47 3.63 -3.11
CA ASN A 29 -1.83 5.04 -3.00
C ASN A 29 -0.60 5.92 -2.74
N ILE A 30 0.34 5.49 -1.88
CA ILE A 30 1.63 6.18 -1.70
C ILE A 30 2.39 6.30 -3.02
N ASN A 31 2.42 5.24 -3.84
CA ASN A 31 3.09 5.28 -5.15
C ASN A 31 2.37 6.20 -6.16
N LEU A 32 1.04 6.19 -6.18
CA LEU A 32 0.23 6.97 -7.13
C LEU A 32 0.20 8.47 -6.81
N SER A 33 0.26 8.86 -5.54
CA SER A 33 0.21 10.28 -5.15
C SER A 33 1.47 11.07 -5.51
N PHE A 34 2.59 10.41 -5.81
CA PHE A 34 3.91 11.03 -5.99
C PHE A 34 4.67 10.46 -7.20
N ILE A 35 3.98 10.25 -8.32
CA ILE A 35 4.57 9.70 -9.56
C ILE A 35 5.79 10.52 -10.02
N ASP A 36 5.72 11.85 -9.91
CA ASP A 36 6.81 12.77 -10.30
C ASP A 36 7.86 13.00 -9.20
N GLU A 37 7.65 12.49 -7.98
CA GLU A 37 8.49 12.77 -6.80
C GLU A 37 8.84 11.51 -6.01
N ARG A 38 10.10 11.08 -6.11
CA ARG A 38 10.57 9.82 -5.50
C ARG A 38 10.68 9.89 -3.97
N ILE A 39 9.56 9.71 -3.27
CA ILE A 39 9.50 9.49 -1.82
C ILE A 39 10.38 8.29 -1.44
N LYS A 40 11.46 8.54 -0.68
CA LYS A 40 12.30 7.50 -0.06
C LYS A 40 12.04 7.38 1.44
N THR A 41 11.91 8.50 2.15
CA THR A 41 11.71 8.52 3.61
C THR A 41 10.27 8.84 4.00
N ILE A 42 9.70 7.99 4.84
CA ILE A 42 8.32 8.12 5.35
C ILE A 42 8.36 8.09 6.89
N LEU A 43 7.85 9.14 7.53
CA LEU A 43 7.54 9.11 8.97
C LEU A 43 6.13 8.55 9.17
N ILE A 44 5.95 7.65 10.15
CA ILE A 44 4.61 7.24 10.61
C ILE A 44 4.40 7.74 12.04
N THR A 45 3.42 8.62 12.17
CA THR A 45 3.07 9.27 13.44
C THR A 45 1.57 9.23 13.69
N SER A 46 1.10 9.76 14.82
CA SER A 46 -0.32 9.80 15.21
C SER A 46 -0.54 10.86 16.31
N PRO A 47 -1.76 11.36 16.52
CA PRO A 47 -2.05 12.33 17.59
C PRO A 47 -1.67 11.86 19.00
N SER A 48 -1.95 10.61 19.35
CA SER A 48 -1.93 10.05 20.71
C SER A 48 -1.25 8.67 20.82
N GLN A 49 -0.98 8.22 22.05
CA GLN A 49 -0.40 6.88 22.26
C GLN A 49 -1.41 5.77 21.89
N GLY A 50 -0.92 4.66 21.31
CA GLY A 50 -1.71 3.42 21.13
C GLY A 50 -2.54 3.32 19.84
N GLU A 51 -2.64 4.40 19.06
CA GLU A 51 -3.48 4.48 17.84
C GLU A 51 -2.98 3.62 16.66
N GLY A 52 -1.78 3.04 16.73
CA GLY A 52 -1.33 1.97 15.83
C GLY A 52 -0.06 2.18 15.01
N LYS A 53 0.61 3.35 15.14
CA LYS A 53 1.86 3.74 14.42
C LYS A 53 2.78 2.57 14.07
N THR A 54 3.32 1.88 15.08
CA THR A 54 4.24 0.73 14.96
C THR A 54 3.66 -0.42 14.15
N THR A 55 2.37 -0.71 14.30
CA THR A 55 1.67 -1.75 13.51
C THR A 55 1.55 -1.34 12.05
N THR A 56 1.30 -0.05 11.76
CA THR A 56 1.30 0.48 10.39
C THR A 56 2.71 0.48 9.79
N CYS A 57 3.73 0.91 10.55
CA CYS A 57 5.14 0.95 10.14
C CYS A 57 5.66 -0.44 9.76
N VAL A 58 5.50 -1.43 10.65
CA VAL A 58 5.92 -2.82 10.39
C VAL A 58 5.20 -3.41 9.17
N ASN A 59 3.88 -3.29 9.09
CA ASN A 59 3.12 -3.94 8.02
C ASN A 59 3.24 -3.24 6.66
N LEU A 60 3.40 -1.91 6.62
CA LEU A 60 3.75 -1.19 5.39
C LEU A 60 5.12 -1.63 4.88
N GLY A 61 6.14 -1.68 5.75
CA GLY A 61 7.47 -2.14 5.37
C GLY A 61 7.50 -3.57 4.85
N ILE A 62 6.74 -4.48 5.49
CA ILE A 62 6.54 -5.87 5.06
C ILE A 62 5.82 -5.97 3.69
N THR A 63 5.01 -4.97 3.32
CA THR A 63 4.26 -4.93 2.05
C THR A 63 5.05 -4.30 0.91
N ILE A 64 5.97 -3.38 1.24
CA ILE A 64 6.93 -2.79 0.31
C ILE A 64 8.10 -3.76 0.06
N SER A 65 8.67 -4.40 1.09
CA SER A 65 9.82 -5.30 0.87
C SER A 65 9.48 -6.51 -0.01
N ARG A 66 8.20 -6.91 -0.03
CA ARG A 66 7.67 -7.94 -0.94
C ARG A 66 7.63 -7.55 -2.43
N THR A 67 7.85 -6.29 -2.80
CA THR A 67 8.08 -5.89 -4.22
C THR A 67 9.55 -5.96 -4.62
N GLY A 68 10.42 -6.55 -3.79
CA GLY A 68 11.86 -6.68 -4.04
C GLY A 68 12.69 -5.48 -3.54
N SER A 69 12.04 -4.40 -3.12
CA SER A 69 12.68 -3.20 -2.59
C SER A 69 13.40 -3.47 -1.26
N LYS A 70 14.59 -2.87 -1.07
CA LYS A 70 15.27 -2.84 0.23
C LYS A 70 14.59 -1.81 1.12
N VAL A 71 13.93 -2.28 2.18
CA VAL A 71 13.23 -1.44 3.16
C VAL A 71 13.93 -1.51 4.50
N ILE A 72 14.19 -0.36 5.13
CA ILE A 72 14.59 -0.31 6.54
C ILE A 72 13.52 0.37 7.40
N LEU A 73 13.23 -0.23 8.56
CA LEU A 73 12.43 0.36 9.63
C LEU A 73 13.34 1.00 10.67
N VAL A 74 12.99 2.18 11.18
CA VAL A 74 13.76 2.89 12.23
C VAL A 74 12.87 3.13 13.45
N ASP A 75 13.31 2.71 14.63
CA ASP A 75 12.57 2.79 15.91
C ASP A 75 12.79 4.18 16.53
N GLY A 76 12.13 5.20 15.97
CA GLY A 76 12.27 6.61 16.36
C GLY A 76 11.43 7.04 17.57
N ASP A 77 10.56 6.17 18.12
CA ASP A 77 9.97 6.36 19.46
C ASP A 77 11.03 6.05 20.52
N LEU A 78 11.96 6.98 20.73
CA LEU A 78 13.04 6.84 21.71
C LEU A 78 12.53 6.72 23.16
N GLY A 79 11.29 7.14 23.44
CA GLY A 79 10.68 7.07 24.77
C GLY A 79 10.02 5.72 25.07
N LYS A 80 9.42 5.08 24.06
CA LYS A 80 8.72 3.78 24.16
C LYS A 80 9.01 2.90 22.94
N PRO A 81 10.28 2.56 22.66
CA PRO A 81 10.66 1.84 21.45
C PRO A 81 10.07 0.42 21.46
N THR A 82 9.52 -0.02 20.33
CA THR A 82 8.85 -1.33 20.26
C THR A 82 9.06 -2.13 18.98
N LEU A 83 9.70 -1.60 17.92
CA LEU A 83 9.90 -2.36 16.67
C LEU A 83 10.62 -3.69 16.93
N HIS A 84 11.62 -3.69 17.82
CA HIS A 84 12.35 -4.90 18.20
C HIS A 84 11.45 -6.02 18.76
N GLN A 85 10.35 -5.67 19.44
CA GLN A 85 9.39 -6.62 20.01
C GLN A 85 8.43 -7.18 18.95
N TYR A 86 7.99 -6.34 18.01
CA TYR A 86 7.15 -6.77 16.88
C TYR A 86 7.93 -7.70 15.93
N LEU A 87 9.22 -7.44 15.73
CA LEU A 87 10.08 -8.17 14.80
C LEU A 87 10.82 -9.36 15.44
N TYR A 88 10.73 -9.52 16.77
CA TYR A 88 11.38 -10.57 17.56
C TYR A 88 12.93 -10.57 17.44
N ILE A 89 13.55 -9.39 17.51
CA ILE A 89 15.01 -9.18 17.42
C ILE A 89 15.59 -8.56 18.71
N SER A 90 16.92 -8.40 18.77
CA SER A 90 17.56 -7.69 19.88
C SER A 90 17.37 -6.18 19.75
N GLY A 91 16.86 -5.53 20.79
CA GLY A 91 16.78 -4.07 20.91
C GLY A 91 17.98 -3.42 21.62
N GLN A 92 19.05 -4.16 21.91
CA GLN A 92 20.13 -3.71 22.81
C GLN A 92 20.96 -2.54 22.25
N TYR A 93 21.32 -2.61 20.98
CA TYR A 93 22.13 -1.62 20.26
C TYR A 93 21.37 -1.12 19.03
N GLY A 94 21.49 0.16 18.70
CA GLY A 94 20.76 0.77 17.59
C GLY A 94 20.96 2.28 17.45
N LEU A 95 19.89 2.98 17.07
CA LEU A 95 19.86 4.42 16.78
C LEU A 95 20.57 5.28 17.84
N ILE A 96 20.37 5.01 19.13
CA ILE A 96 20.99 5.76 20.23
C ILE A 96 22.52 5.61 20.26
N ASP A 97 23.05 4.44 19.91
CA ASP A 97 24.49 4.19 19.87
C ASP A 97 25.15 5.05 18.79
N TYR A 98 24.57 5.09 17.58
CA TYR A 98 25.03 5.98 16.50
C TYR A 98 24.92 7.47 16.87
N LEU A 99 23.81 7.89 17.47
CA LEU A 99 23.62 9.30 17.86
C LEU A 99 24.65 9.72 18.92
N ARG A 100 25.06 8.81 19.82
CA ARG A 100 26.03 9.09 20.90
C ARG A 100 27.49 8.86 20.53
N ARG A 101 27.81 8.06 19.51
CA ARG A 101 29.19 7.66 19.16
C ARG A 101 29.60 8.11 17.78
N ASP A 102 30.86 8.52 17.63
CA ASP A 102 31.44 8.90 16.32
C ASP A 102 32.24 7.76 15.67
N ASP A 103 32.51 6.67 16.42
CA ASP A 103 33.31 5.51 16.02
C ASP A 103 32.47 4.34 15.46
N VAL A 104 31.17 4.54 15.22
CA VAL A 104 30.23 3.47 14.84
C VAL A 104 29.54 3.78 13.51
N SER A 105 29.61 2.85 12.55
CA SER A 105 28.81 2.93 11.33
C SER A 105 27.35 2.61 11.63
N VAL A 106 26.41 3.36 11.04
CA VAL A 106 24.98 3.01 11.11
C VAL A 106 24.73 1.58 10.59
N MET A 107 25.49 1.13 9.59
CA MET A 107 25.31 -0.17 8.97
C MET A 107 25.72 -1.36 9.85
N ASP A 108 26.58 -1.16 10.84
CA ASP A 108 26.93 -2.19 11.84
C ASP A 108 25.80 -2.41 12.85
N LEU A 109 24.88 -1.44 12.96
CA LEU A 109 23.72 -1.47 13.85
C LEU A 109 22.42 -1.91 13.14
N VAL A 110 22.43 -2.01 11.81
CA VAL A 110 21.25 -2.47 11.03
C VAL A 110 21.14 -3.99 11.11
N GLN A 111 20.00 -4.46 11.65
CA GLN A 111 19.68 -5.87 11.74
C GLN A 111 18.80 -6.32 10.56
N LYS A 112 19.05 -7.53 10.05
CA LYS A 112 18.14 -8.21 9.12
C LYS A 112 16.94 -8.77 9.91
N THR A 113 15.74 -8.61 9.37
CA THR A 113 14.54 -9.25 9.95
C THR A 113 14.35 -10.68 9.40
N SER A 114 13.33 -11.39 9.89
CA SER A 114 12.86 -12.65 9.31
C SER A 114 12.10 -12.49 7.98
N GLN A 115 11.97 -11.28 7.43
CA GLN A 115 11.30 -11.02 6.16
C GLN A 115 12.31 -10.53 5.12
N ASN A 116 12.31 -11.17 3.94
CA ASN A 116 13.20 -10.82 2.84
C ASN A 116 12.99 -9.35 2.41
N GLY A 117 14.09 -8.67 2.11
CA GLY A 117 14.12 -7.24 1.77
C GLY A 117 13.90 -6.28 2.95
N LEU A 118 13.52 -6.78 4.15
CA LEU A 118 13.20 -5.94 5.30
C LEU A 118 14.30 -5.98 6.37
N PHE A 119 14.78 -4.78 6.70
CA PHE A 119 15.83 -4.50 7.67
C PHE A 119 15.27 -3.60 8.77
N VAL A 120 15.97 -3.48 9.89
CA VAL A 120 15.58 -2.61 11.00
C VAL A 120 16.80 -2.04 11.71
N LEU A 121 16.75 -0.74 12.00
CA LEU A 121 17.57 -0.09 13.02
C LEU A 121 16.68 0.08 14.27
N PRO A 122 16.82 -0.76 15.31
CA PRO A 122 16.09 -0.57 16.56
C PRO A 122 16.60 0.67 17.31
N CYS A 123 15.94 1.04 18.40
CA CYS A 123 16.33 2.21 19.18
C CYS A 123 17.70 2.03 19.86
N GLY A 124 18.01 0.83 20.35
CA GLY A 124 19.09 0.63 21.31
C GLY A 124 18.61 0.95 22.74
N SER A 125 19.56 1.24 23.62
CA SER A 125 19.26 1.57 25.03
C SER A 125 18.56 2.92 25.17
N ILE A 126 17.37 2.94 25.78
CA ILE A 126 16.52 4.13 25.98
C ILE A 126 17.34 5.28 26.63
N PRO A 127 17.34 6.50 26.04
CA PRO A 127 18.11 7.62 26.57
C PRO A 127 17.35 8.36 27.68
N SER A 128 18.10 9.08 28.53
CA SER A 128 17.56 10.07 29.46
C SER A 128 17.12 11.38 28.77
N ASN A 129 17.63 11.65 27.57
CA ASN A 129 17.44 12.88 26.81
C ASN A 129 16.96 12.66 25.34
N PRO A 130 15.78 12.04 25.10
CA PRO A 130 15.22 11.80 23.76
C PRO A 130 15.28 13.00 22.79
N ALA A 131 14.65 14.12 23.14
CA ALA A 131 14.49 15.27 22.25
C ALA A 131 15.82 15.92 21.82
N GLU A 132 16.83 15.94 22.69
CA GLU A 132 18.16 16.49 22.39
C GLU A 132 18.88 15.67 21.32
N LEU A 133 18.79 14.34 21.41
CA LEU A 133 19.41 13.42 20.44
C LEU A 133 18.71 13.46 19.06
N VAL A 134 17.40 13.76 19.02
CA VAL A 134 16.65 13.97 17.77
C VAL A 134 16.88 15.37 17.19
N GLY A 135 17.05 16.40 18.02
CA GLY A 135 17.38 17.76 17.55
C GLY A 135 18.82 17.90 17.03
N GLY A 136 19.72 16.98 17.39
CA GLY A 136 21.11 17.00 16.94
C GLY A 136 21.32 16.61 15.48
N GLY A 137 22.18 17.33 14.76
CA GLY A 137 22.41 17.16 13.31
C GLY A 137 22.90 15.78 12.85
N LYS A 138 23.22 14.85 13.75
CA LYS A 138 23.53 13.45 13.41
C LYS A 138 22.34 12.69 12.83
N ILE A 139 21.11 12.94 13.29
CA ILE A 139 19.97 12.15 12.80
C ILE A 139 19.67 12.42 11.32
N LYS A 140 20.01 13.63 10.82
CA LYS A 140 20.01 13.91 9.38
C LYS A 140 21.07 13.06 8.65
N LYS A 141 22.32 13.06 9.12
CA LYS A 141 23.41 12.24 8.53
C LYS A 141 23.04 10.75 8.47
N LEU A 142 22.36 10.24 9.50
CA LEU A 142 21.84 8.88 9.52
C LEU A 142 20.82 8.63 8.41
N VAL A 143 19.84 9.54 8.24
CA VAL A 143 18.83 9.43 7.18
C VAL A 143 19.48 9.51 5.79
N ASP A 144 20.43 10.41 5.60
CA ASP A 144 21.18 10.56 4.34
C ASP A 144 21.98 9.27 4.02
N GLN A 145 22.73 8.71 4.98
CA GLN A 145 23.44 7.43 4.85
C GLN A 145 22.50 6.24 4.54
N LEU A 146 21.32 6.20 5.17
CA LEU A 146 20.34 5.16 4.85
C LEU A 146 19.76 5.32 3.43
N LYS A 147 19.63 6.55 2.91
CA LYS A 147 19.15 6.80 1.54
C LYS A 147 20.11 6.28 0.46
N GLU A 148 21.38 6.04 0.79
CA GLU A 148 22.37 5.40 -0.10
C GLU A 148 22.19 3.87 -0.18
N HIS A 149 21.77 3.22 0.91
CA HIS A 149 21.74 1.75 1.02
C HIS A 149 20.34 1.14 0.84
N PHE A 150 19.28 1.91 1.06
CA PHE A 150 17.88 1.45 1.04
C PHE A 150 17.04 2.18 -0.02
N ASP A 151 16.04 1.48 -0.55
CA ASP A 151 15.08 2.04 -1.49
C ASP A 151 14.03 2.89 -0.75
N ILE A 152 13.53 2.36 0.37
CA ILE A 152 12.54 2.99 1.25
C ILE A 152 13.01 2.92 2.71
N ILE A 153 12.79 3.99 3.46
CA ILE A 153 13.07 4.13 4.89
C ILE A 153 11.77 4.52 5.58
N ILE A 154 11.32 3.73 6.55
CA ILE A 154 10.11 4.03 7.33
C ILE A 154 10.50 4.25 8.79
N ILE A 155 10.17 5.41 9.34
CA ILE A 155 10.49 5.79 10.71
C ILE A 155 9.21 5.67 11.55
N ASP A 156 9.21 4.81 12.56
CA ASP A 156 8.16 4.82 13.60
C ASP A 156 8.45 5.95 14.59
N SER A 157 7.42 6.64 15.09
CA SER A 157 7.59 7.85 15.91
C SER A 157 6.77 7.82 17.20
N PRO A 158 7.08 8.68 18.19
CA PRO A 158 6.17 8.94 19.31
C PRO A 158 4.95 9.77 18.83
N PRO A 159 3.89 9.94 19.63
CA PRO A 159 2.73 10.76 19.26
C PRO A 159 2.96 12.28 19.31
N LEU A 160 2.44 12.98 18.30
CA LEU A 160 2.61 14.42 18.07
C LEU A 160 2.09 15.34 19.20
N VAL A 161 0.92 15.05 19.75
CA VAL A 161 0.29 15.96 20.75
C VAL A 161 1.02 15.90 22.10
N GLN A 162 1.86 14.89 22.32
CA GLN A 162 2.49 14.60 23.62
C GLN A 162 3.97 15.02 23.68
N VAL A 163 4.72 14.92 22.57
CA VAL A 163 6.17 15.17 22.52
C VAL A 163 6.61 15.77 21.17
N THR A 164 7.77 16.42 21.10
CA THR A 164 8.19 17.22 19.92
C THR A 164 9.00 16.44 18.89
N GLU A 165 9.51 15.26 19.23
CA GLU A 165 10.39 14.42 18.40
C GLU A 165 9.74 14.04 17.08
N ALA A 166 8.44 13.73 17.08
CA ALA A 166 7.70 13.45 15.84
C ALA A 166 7.70 14.65 14.89
N SER A 167 7.51 15.87 15.40
CA SER A 167 7.59 17.10 14.60
C SER A 167 9.01 17.34 14.07
N MET A 168 10.04 17.10 14.87
CA MET A 168 11.44 17.24 14.43
C MET A 168 11.79 16.22 13.34
N LEU A 169 11.46 14.94 13.54
CA LEU A 169 11.62 13.87 12.54
C LEU A 169 10.86 14.20 11.24
N SER A 170 9.69 14.84 11.34
CA SER A 170 8.87 15.20 10.17
C SER A 170 9.51 16.22 9.23
N THR A 171 10.57 16.92 9.67
CA THR A 171 11.38 17.83 8.84
C THR A 171 12.51 17.14 8.08
N LEU A 172 12.76 15.85 8.36
CA LEU A 172 13.88 15.05 7.83
C LEU A 172 13.42 13.97 6.83
N VAL A 173 12.12 13.89 6.57
CA VAL A 173 11.49 12.87 5.72
C VAL A 173 10.87 13.51 4.48
N ASP A 174 10.77 12.73 3.40
CA ASP A 174 10.13 13.16 2.15
C ASP A 174 8.60 13.26 2.32
N GLY A 175 8.04 12.57 3.33
CA GLY A 175 6.77 12.96 3.94
C GLY A 175 6.32 12.10 5.14
N THR A 176 5.16 12.47 5.70
CA THR A 176 4.60 11.92 6.94
C THR A 176 3.21 11.34 6.70
N ILE A 177 2.95 10.15 7.26
CA ILE A 177 1.63 9.52 7.35
C ILE A 177 1.09 9.70 8.77
N LEU A 178 -0.13 10.25 8.88
CA LEU A 178 -0.81 10.43 10.16
C LEU A 178 -1.78 9.27 10.40
N VAL A 179 -1.43 8.33 11.29
CA VAL A 179 -2.37 7.30 11.76
C VAL A 179 -3.38 7.95 12.71
N VAL A 180 -4.65 7.59 12.59
CA VAL A 180 -5.73 7.99 13.52
C VAL A 180 -6.57 6.78 13.88
N GLN A 181 -7.05 6.68 15.11
CA GLN A 181 -7.90 5.58 15.56
C GLN A 181 -9.38 5.97 15.44
N PHE A 182 -10.13 5.22 14.64
CA PHE A 182 -11.58 5.31 14.56
C PHE A 182 -12.23 5.17 15.95
N GLY A 183 -13.24 5.99 16.22
CA GLY A 183 -13.97 5.99 17.50
C GLY A 183 -13.16 6.44 18.73
N SER A 184 -11.87 6.77 18.61
CA SER A 184 -11.01 7.10 19.76
C SER A 184 -10.12 8.32 19.59
N SER A 185 -9.65 8.66 18.38
CA SER A 185 -8.94 9.91 18.13
C SER A 185 -9.97 11.04 18.07
N SER A 186 -9.95 11.96 19.04
CA SER A 186 -10.85 13.11 19.00
C SER A 186 -10.49 14.04 17.84
N ARG A 187 -11.51 14.68 17.24
CA ARG A 187 -11.33 15.63 16.13
C ARG A 187 -10.29 16.71 16.47
N GLN A 188 -10.38 17.28 17.68
CA GLN A 188 -9.43 18.29 18.17
C GLN A 188 -7.98 17.77 18.28
N ALA A 189 -7.76 16.48 18.61
CA ALA A 189 -6.42 15.90 18.65
C ALA A 189 -5.85 15.71 17.23
N VAL A 190 -6.68 15.30 16.26
CA VAL A 190 -6.30 15.20 14.84
C VAL A 190 -5.98 16.58 14.26
N GLU A 191 -6.80 17.59 14.55
CA GLU A 191 -6.58 18.98 14.13
C GLU A 191 -5.28 19.54 14.72
N LYS A 192 -5.03 19.39 16.04
CA LYS A 192 -3.76 19.80 16.67
C LYS A 192 -2.54 19.10 16.09
N ALA A 193 -2.61 17.79 15.83
CA ALA A 193 -1.52 17.03 15.22
C ALA A 193 -1.24 17.49 13.78
N LYS A 194 -2.29 17.76 12.99
CA LYS A 194 -2.18 18.35 11.66
C LYS A 194 -1.52 19.72 11.71
N GLU A 195 -1.98 20.61 12.60
CA GLU A 195 -1.38 21.95 12.76
C GLU A 195 0.10 21.89 13.14
N GLN A 196 0.52 20.93 13.98
CA GLN A 196 1.93 20.75 14.34
C GLN A 196 2.77 20.35 13.11
N LEU A 197 2.29 19.45 12.27
CA LEU A 197 2.95 19.07 11.01
C LEU A 197 2.97 20.22 9.99
N GLU A 198 1.86 20.97 9.85
CA GLU A 198 1.78 22.17 8.98
C GLU A 198 2.75 23.27 9.46
N ARG A 199 2.86 23.51 10.79
CA ARG A 199 3.85 24.43 11.39
C ARG A 199 5.30 23.96 11.17
N ALA A 200 5.55 22.65 11.25
CA ALA A 200 6.85 22.05 10.95
C ALA A 200 7.17 22.02 9.44
N LYS A 201 6.24 22.43 8.57
CA LYS A 201 6.31 22.33 7.10
C LYS A 201 6.47 20.89 6.58
N SER A 202 6.05 19.91 7.37
CA SER A 202 6.05 18.50 6.97
C SER A 202 5.01 18.24 5.88
N ARG A 203 5.44 17.58 4.80
CA ARG A 203 4.53 17.05 3.77
C ARG A 203 3.66 15.94 4.37
N ILE A 204 2.37 16.19 4.56
CA ILE A 204 1.41 15.14 4.96
C ILE A 204 1.05 14.34 3.70
N LEU A 205 1.48 13.08 3.63
CA LEU A 205 1.16 12.17 2.51
C LEU A 205 -0.29 11.69 2.56
N GLY A 206 -0.86 11.61 3.77
CA GLY A 206 -2.27 11.30 4.00
C GLY A 206 -2.54 10.79 5.43
N ILE A 207 -3.78 10.35 5.66
CA ILE A 207 -4.26 9.83 6.93
C ILE A 207 -4.50 8.32 6.84
N VAL A 208 -3.97 7.53 7.76
CA VAL A 208 -4.31 6.11 7.91
C VAL A 208 -5.33 5.96 9.04
N VAL A 209 -6.59 5.75 8.66
CA VAL A 209 -7.62 5.36 9.64
C VAL A 209 -7.35 3.93 10.09
N ASN A 210 -7.22 3.74 11.41
CA ASN A 210 -6.97 2.45 12.05
C ASN A 210 -8.13 2.09 12.99
N ARG A 211 -8.37 0.79 13.21
CA ARG A 211 -9.50 0.22 13.98
C ARG A 211 -10.89 0.71 13.54
N ALA A 212 -11.05 1.15 12.30
CA ALA A 212 -12.36 1.35 11.70
C ALA A 212 -13.14 0.03 11.59
N PRO A 213 -14.48 0.06 11.46
CA PRO A 213 -15.29 -1.11 11.13
C PRO A 213 -15.20 -1.47 9.64
N PHE A 214 -15.50 -2.73 9.32
CA PHE A 214 -15.40 -3.29 7.97
C PHE A 214 -16.78 -3.52 7.36
N GLU A 215 -17.09 -2.80 6.27
CA GLU A 215 -18.28 -3.11 5.48
C GLU A 215 -18.05 -4.36 4.62
N HIS A 216 -18.63 -5.47 5.06
CA HIS A 216 -18.51 -6.79 4.43
C HIS A 216 -18.86 -6.85 2.92
N ARG A 217 -19.59 -5.85 2.40
CA ARG A 217 -20.25 -5.91 1.10
C ARG A 217 -19.25 -5.87 -0.07
N ASN A 218 -18.25 -4.98 -0.03
CA ASN A 218 -17.32 -4.79 -1.15
C ASN A 218 -16.31 -5.95 -1.30
N TYR A 219 -15.82 -6.50 -0.19
CA TYR A 219 -14.85 -7.61 -0.22
C TYR A 219 -15.41 -8.89 -0.84
N TYR A 220 -16.70 -9.18 -0.64
CA TYR A 220 -17.35 -10.34 -1.28
C TYR A 220 -17.38 -10.23 -2.81
N PHE A 221 -17.53 -9.01 -3.38
CA PHE A 221 -17.49 -8.82 -4.83
C PHE A 221 -16.07 -8.99 -5.40
N TYR A 222 -15.05 -8.43 -4.74
CA TYR A 222 -13.66 -8.60 -5.17
C TYR A 222 -13.20 -10.06 -5.09
N ARG A 223 -13.36 -10.74 -3.94
CA ARG A 223 -12.93 -12.13 -3.79
C ARG A 223 -13.67 -13.08 -4.75
N LYS A 224 -14.94 -12.81 -5.04
CA LYS A 224 -15.71 -13.57 -6.02
C LYS A 224 -15.18 -13.40 -7.44
N ARG A 225 -14.75 -12.19 -7.84
CA ARG A 225 -14.10 -11.96 -9.14
C ARG A 225 -12.77 -12.71 -9.25
N GLU A 226 -11.90 -12.61 -8.25
CA GLU A 226 -10.62 -13.34 -8.25
C GLU A 226 -10.83 -14.86 -8.35
N GLU A 227 -11.76 -15.41 -7.55
CA GLU A 227 -12.14 -16.83 -7.64
C GLU A 227 -12.72 -17.23 -9.01
N GLU A 228 -13.47 -16.37 -9.69
CA GLU A 228 -14.04 -16.64 -11.02
C GLU A 228 -12.98 -16.50 -12.14
N GLU A 229 -12.04 -15.57 -12.00
CA GLU A 229 -10.93 -15.37 -12.93
C GLU A 229 -9.89 -16.52 -12.81
N GLU A 230 -9.58 -16.96 -11.59
CA GLU A 230 -8.70 -18.11 -11.32
C GLU A 230 -9.32 -19.43 -11.84
N LYS A 231 -10.62 -19.67 -11.57
CA LYS A 231 -11.33 -20.85 -12.11
C LYS A 231 -11.37 -20.83 -13.65
N ARG A 232 -11.55 -19.66 -14.28
CA ARG A 232 -11.46 -19.50 -15.74
C ARG A 232 -10.07 -19.77 -16.31
N PHE A 233 -9.01 -19.49 -15.55
CA PHE A 233 -7.64 -19.83 -15.93
C PHE A 233 -7.44 -21.35 -15.95
N PHE A 234 -7.71 -22.03 -14.83
CA PHE A 234 -7.56 -23.49 -14.74
C PHE A 234 -8.44 -24.26 -15.75
N LEU A 235 -9.67 -23.79 -16.01
CA LEU A 235 -10.54 -24.38 -17.06
C LEU A 235 -9.92 -24.28 -18.46
N LYS A 236 -9.23 -23.18 -18.79
CA LYS A 236 -8.50 -23.05 -20.07
C LYS A 236 -7.32 -24.00 -20.13
N GLU A 237 -6.58 -24.15 -19.04
CA GLU A 237 -5.39 -25.00 -18.96
C GLU A 237 -5.76 -26.49 -19.10
N GLU A 238 -6.83 -26.95 -18.44
CA GLU A 238 -7.35 -28.31 -18.60
C GLU A 238 -7.87 -28.57 -20.03
N HIS A 239 -8.55 -27.60 -20.65
CA HIS A 239 -8.99 -27.69 -22.04
C HIS A 239 -7.80 -27.76 -23.02
N TYR A 240 -6.76 -26.95 -22.80
CA TYR A 240 -5.54 -26.98 -23.61
C TYR A 240 -4.84 -28.35 -23.51
N GLN A 241 -4.70 -28.90 -22.30
CA GLN A 241 -4.07 -30.21 -22.11
C GLN A 241 -4.87 -31.35 -22.77
N LYS A 242 -6.20 -31.28 -22.79
CA LYS A 242 -7.06 -32.22 -23.52
C LYS A 242 -6.82 -32.15 -25.04
N LEU A 243 -6.70 -30.94 -25.60
CA LEU A 243 -6.39 -30.74 -27.03
C LEU A 243 -5.00 -31.26 -27.40
N VAL A 244 -3.97 -30.97 -26.58
CA VAL A 244 -2.60 -31.49 -26.77
C VAL A 244 -2.57 -33.02 -26.73
N ASN A 245 -3.24 -33.63 -25.75
CA ASN A 245 -3.31 -35.09 -25.64
C ASN A 245 -4.06 -35.73 -26.82
N ALA A 246 -5.14 -35.11 -27.32
CA ALA A 246 -5.86 -35.58 -28.50
C ALA A 246 -5.01 -35.50 -29.77
N LEU A 247 -4.26 -34.41 -29.97
CA LEU A 247 -3.34 -34.25 -31.09
C LEU A 247 -2.22 -35.31 -31.05
N LEU A 248 -1.62 -35.53 -29.88
CA LEU A 248 -0.63 -36.60 -29.67
C LEU A 248 -1.18 -37.99 -29.99
N ALA A 249 -2.43 -38.29 -29.63
CA ALA A 249 -3.08 -39.55 -29.96
C ALA A 249 -3.28 -39.73 -31.48
N VAL A 250 -3.67 -38.67 -32.19
CA VAL A 250 -3.78 -38.70 -33.67
C VAL A 250 -2.42 -38.91 -34.34
N VAL A 251 -1.37 -38.22 -33.88
CA VAL A 251 0.00 -38.39 -34.39
C VAL A 251 0.51 -39.81 -34.13
N MET A 252 0.30 -40.36 -32.92
CA MET A 252 0.65 -41.75 -32.60
C MET A 252 -0.11 -42.75 -33.48
N LEU A 253 -1.39 -42.51 -33.75
CA LEU A 253 -2.20 -43.37 -34.64
C LEU A 253 -1.70 -43.32 -36.09
N MET A 254 -1.34 -42.12 -36.60
CA MET A 254 -0.73 -41.99 -37.93
C MET A 254 0.62 -42.72 -38.04
N VAL A 255 1.46 -42.63 -37.00
CA VAL A 255 2.73 -43.38 -36.95
C VAL A 255 2.48 -44.89 -36.90
N LEU A 256 1.52 -45.37 -36.11
CA LEU A 256 1.15 -46.79 -36.04
C LEU A 256 0.62 -47.32 -37.38
N ILE A 257 -0.27 -46.60 -38.05
CA ILE A 257 -0.80 -46.97 -39.37
C ILE A 257 0.34 -46.97 -40.40
N GLY A 258 1.20 -45.95 -40.41
CA GLY A 258 2.38 -45.89 -41.27
C GLY A 258 3.32 -47.07 -41.04
N PHE A 259 3.57 -47.44 -39.79
CA PHE A 259 4.42 -48.59 -39.43
C PHE A 259 3.78 -49.93 -39.82
N GLN A 260 2.45 -50.07 -39.70
CA GLN A 260 1.73 -51.25 -40.19
C GLN A 260 1.80 -51.35 -41.72
N VAL A 261 1.56 -50.26 -42.46
CA VAL A 261 1.67 -50.23 -43.94
C VAL A 261 3.10 -50.52 -44.40
N PHE A 262 4.12 -50.03 -43.69
CA PHE A 262 5.53 -50.31 -43.97
C PHE A 262 5.88 -51.79 -43.69
N SER A 263 5.48 -52.30 -42.51
CA SER A 263 5.70 -53.71 -42.12
C SER A 263 5.02 -54.69 -43.08
N HIS A 264 3.81 -54.38 -43.54
CA HIS A 264 3.09 -55.24 -44.50
C HIS A 264 3.65 -55.17 -45.93
N LYS A 265 4.48 -54.17 -46.25
CA LYS A 265 5.26 -54.05 -47.50
C LYS A 265 6.68 -54.61 -47.38
N GLY A 266 6.98 -55.42 -46.36
CA GLY A 266 8.25 -56.13 -46.17
C GLY A 266 8.61 -57.20 -47.22
N GLN A 267 7.94 -57.22 -48.37
CA GLN A 267 8.35 -57.97 -49.57
C GLN A 267 8.23 -57.07 -50.80
N ASP A 268 9.39 -56.70 -51.34
CA ASP A 268 9.69 -56.21 -52.69
C ASP A 268 8.60 -55.43 -53.46
N VAL A 269 8.56 -54.11 -53.27
CA VAL A 269 8.26 -53.18 -54.37
C VAL A 269 9.21 -51.99 -54.34
N SER A 270 10.04 -51.85 -55.37
CA SER A 270 10.81 -50.63 -55.63
C SER A 270 9.95 -49.60 -56.35
N ILE A 271 9.70 -48.46 -55.73
CA ILE A 271 9.29 -47.22 -56.39
C ILE A 271 10.12 -46.09 -55.78
N MET A 272 10.96 -45.47 -56.61
CA MET A 272 11.50 -44.14 -56.36
C MET A 272 10.53 -43.09 -56.92
N ASP A 273 10.78 -41.84 -56.51
CA ASP A 273 10.22 -40.59 -57.03
C ASP A 273 8.79 -40.19 -56.59
N GLU A 274 8.59 -38.87 -56.65
CA GLU A 274 7.36 -38.08 -56.44
C GLU A 274 6.59 -38.28 -55.11
N LEU A 275 7.09 -37.59 -54.07
CA LEU A 275 6.20 -36.78 -53.22
C LEU A 275 6.79 -35.36 -53.05
N THR A 276 6.27 -34.45 -53.87
CA THR A 276 6.73 -33.06 -53.98
C THR A 276 6.42 -32.27 -52.71
N PHE A 277 7.36 -31.43 -52.25
CA PHE A 277 7.19 -30.64 -51.04
C PHE A 277 6.36 -29.37 -51.32
N GLU A 278 5.03 -29.50 -51.42
CA GLU A 278 4.15 -28.35 -51.49
C GLU A 278 4.17 -27.58 -50.16
N LYS A 279 4.81 -26.41 -50.19
CA LYS A 279 4.61 -25.37 -49.18
C LYS A 279 3.25 -24.72 -49.44
N GLU A 280 2.20 -25.22 -48.80
CA GLU A 280 1.03 -24.35 -48.58
C GLU A 280 1.43 -23.19 -47.67
N SER A 281 1.54 -22.01 -48.28
CA SER A 281 1.69 -20.76 -47.56
C SER A 281 0.38 -20.40 -46.90
N ILE A 282 0.29 -20.56 -45.57
CA ILE A 282 -0.75 -19.89 -44.79
C ILE A 282 -0.51 -18.38 -44.93
N THR A 283 -1.34 -17.73 -45.74
CA THR A 283 -1.33 -16.29 -45.95
C THR A 283 -1.78 -15.55 -44.70
N LYS A 284 -1.28 -14.32 -44.54
CA LYS A 284 -1.78 -13.38 -43.54
C LYS A 284 -2.92 -12.58 -44.16
N ASP A 285 -4.12 -13.12 -44.16
CA ASP A 285 -5.30 -12.39 -44.61
C ASP A 285 -6.12 -11.89 -43.42
N GLU A 286 -5.98 -10.57 -43.21
CA GLU A 286 -7.01 -9.63 -42.75
C GLU A 286 -7.99 -10.05 -41.63
N TYR A 287 -7.68 -9.61 -40.41
CA TYR A 287 -8.73 -8.98 -39.59
C TYR A 287 -8.76 -7.48 -39.95
N GLN A 288 -9.73 -7.07 -40.78
CA GLN A 288 -10.06 -5.66 -40.96
C GLN A 288 -10.86 -5.16 -39.74
N GLU A 289 -10.58 -3.93 -39.31
CA GLU A 289 -11.46 -3.18 -38.40
C GLU A 289 -12.67 -2.67 -39.19
N ASP A 290 -13.88 -2.73 -38.61
CA ASP A 290 -15.12 -2.22 -39.23
C ASP A 290 -15.55 -0.91 -38.53
N PRO A 291 -15.40 0.28 -39.17
CA PRO A 291 -15.58 1.56 -38.51
C PRO A 291 -16.78 2.36 -39.06
N SER A 292 -17.99 2.20 -38.50
CA SER A 292 -19.06 3.20 -38.72
C SER A 292 -20.17 3.25 -37.66
N SER A 293 -20.14 4.30 -36.82
CA SER A 293 -21.36 4.93 -36.28
C SER A 293 -21.10 6.39 -35.86
N SER A 294 -20.71 7.23 -36.82
CA SER A 294 -20.53 8.67 -36.59
C SER A 294 -21.88 9.39 -36.45
N HIS A 295 -21.99 10.26 -35.45
CA HIS A 295 -23.05 11.26 -35.33
C HIS A 295 -22.44 12.58 -34.85
N ASP A 296 -21.88 13.33 -35.80
CA ASP A 296 -21.47 14.71 -35.57
C ASP A 296 -22.69 15.61 -35.44
N ARG A 297 -22.69 16.45 -34.40
CA ARG A 297 -23.21 17.82 -34.46
C ARG A 297 -22.35 18.73 -33.59
N ASN A 298 -21.74 19.74 -34.24
CA ASN A 298 -21.28 20.93 -33.55
C ASN A 298 -22.48 21.66 -32.93
N ASP A 299 -22.27 22.43 -31.86
CA ASP A 299 -22.29 23.90 -32.00
C ASP A 299 -21.93 24.67 -30.72
N LEU A 300 -21.23 25.80 -30.95
CA LEU A 300 -21.26 27.08 -30.20
C LEU A 300 -20.92 27.11 -28.69
N LEU A 301 -19.75 27.70 -28.39
CA LEU A 301 -19.55 28.56 -27.21
C LEU A 301 -20.39 29.86 -27.33
N PRO A 302 -20.69 30.54 -26.22
CA PRO A 302 -20.01 31.83 -25.99
C PRO A 302 -19.63 32.14 -24.52
N SER A 303 -18.77 33.14 -24.35
CA SER A 303 -18.14 33.57 -23.09
C SER A 303 -18.95 34.60 -22.28
N ARG A 304 -18.75 34.61 -20.95
CA ARG A 304 -18.96 35.73 -19.99
C ARG A 304 -18.22 35.38 -18.66
N GLY A 305 -17.70 36.30 -17.85
CA GLY A 305 -17.60 37.76 -17.96
C GLY A 305 -18.12 38.47 -16.70
N GLY A 306 -17.24 39.15 -15.95
CA GLY A 306 -17.49 39.74 -14.61
C GLY A 306 -16.60 39.10 -13.52
N GLU A 307 -15.95 39.80 -12.56
CA GLU A 307 -15.98 41.22 -12.13
C GLU A 307 -17.38 41.70 -11.67
N GLU A 308 -17.60 42.34 -10.52
CA GLU A 308 -16.74 42.68 -9.35
C GLU A 308 -17.44 42.17 -8.04
N GLU A 309 -17.37 42.66 -6.80
CA GLU A 309 -16.88 43.88 -6.13
C GLU A 309 -16.55 43.56 -4.64
N ASP A 310 -15.96 44.49 -3.88
CA ASP A 310 -15.68 44.41 -2.42
C ASP A 310 -16.93 44.73 -1.57
N LEU A 311 -16.92 44.39 -0.27
CA LEU A 311 -17.61 45.20 0.77
C LEU A 311 -17.16 44.88 2.21
N THR A 312 -16.67 45.89 2.92
CA THR A 312 -16.23 45.83 4.33
C THR A 312 -17.15 46.61 5.26
N ALA A 313 -17.50 46.10 6.45
CA ALA A 313 -17.54 46.87 7.73
C ALA A 313 -18.05 46.07 8.96
N GLU A 314 -17.21 46.06 10.00
CA GLU A 314 -17.49 46.19 11.45
C GLU A 314 -18.91 45.97 12.06
N SER A 315 -19.02 45.08 13.06
CA SER A 315 -19.06 45.45 14.52
C SER A 315 -19.96 44.60 15.48
N ILE A 316 -19.44 44.38 16.70
CA ILE A 316 -20.14 44.29 18.03
C ILE A 316 -21.01 43.06 18.41
N ILE A 317 -20.53 42.30 19.41
CA ILE A 317 -21.12 41.84 20.72
C ILE A 317 -22.65 41.51 20.74
N ASP A 318 -23.17 40.39 21.29
CA ASP A 318 -22.77 39.60 22.48
C ASP A 318 -23.04 38.07 22.36
N ASN A 319 -22.74 37.34 23.43
CA ASN A 319 -23.04 35.93 23.70
C ASN A 319 -24.54 35.68 23.94
N SER A 320 -25.08 34.58 23.42
CA SER A 320 -25.57 33.41 24.22
C SER A 320 -26.53 32.50 23.45
N THR A 321 -26.48 31.20 23.76
CA THR A 321 -27.49 30.14 23.54
C THR A 321 -28.08 29.90 22.13
N ASP A 322 -28.02 28.63 21.72
CA ASP A 322 -28.93 27.93 20.79
C ASP A 322 -29.33 28.62 19.48
N LEU A 323 -28.63 28.25 18.39
CA LEU A 323 -29.24 28.28 17.06
C LEU A 323 -28.90 27.03 16.23
N HIS A 324 -29.93 26.41 15.66
CA HIS A 324 -29.78 25.37 14.65
C HIS A 324 -29.16 25.94 13.37
N VAL A 325 -28.30 25.15 12.71
CA VAL A 325 -27.96 25.32 11.29
C VAL A 325 -28.18 23.97 10.59
N PRO A 326 -28.95 23.90 9.50
CA PRO A 326 -29.35 22.62 8.90
C PRO A 326 -28.27 22.04 7.96
N VAL A 327 -28.20 20.71 7.91
CA VAL A 327 -27.60 19.98 6.79
C VAL A 327 -28.76 19.42 5.96
N LEU A 328 -28.79 19.71 4.66
CA LEU A 328 -29.90 19.30 3.79
C LEU A 328 -30.03 17.76 3.73
N LEU A 329 -31.27 17.30 3.80
CA LEU A 329 -31.68 15.96 3.41
C LEU A 329 -32.64 16.06 2.22
N GLU A 330 -32.16 15.72 1.02
CA GLU A 330 -33.00 15.09 0.01
C GLU A 330 -32.41 13.70 -0.27
N SER A 331 -32.89 12.65 0.41
CA SER A 331 -34.16 11.97 0.15
C SER A 331 -34.10 11.06 -1.09
N SER A 332 -33.67 9.82 -0.87
CA SER A 332 -34.50 8.68 -1.27
C SER A 332 -34.43 7.60 -0.18
N ARG A 333 -35.55 6.89 0.02
CA ARG A 333 -35.83 6.09 1.22
C ARG A 333 -34.88 4.89 1.34
N HIS A 334 -34.37 4.63 2.56
CA HIS A 334 -34.83 3.53 3.44
C HIS A 334 -34.29 3.78 4.87
N GLU A 335 -34.99 3.29 5.89
CA GLU A 335 -34.54 3.38 7.29
C GLU A 335 -33.35 2.44 7.54
N VAL A 336 -32.38 2.88 8.36
CA VAL A 336 -31.36 1.99 8.94
C VAL A 336 -31.29 2.24 10.44
N THR A 337 -31.98 1.39 11.20
CA THR A 337 -31.89 1.35 12.66
C THR A 337 -30.49 0.92 13.08
N TYR A 338 -29.84 1.67 13.98
CA TYR A 338 -28.51 1.32 14.50
C TYR A 338 -28.57 0.12 15.45
N GLY A 339 -28.43 -1.10 14.90
CA GLY A 339 -28.20 -2.32 15.66
C GLY A 339 -26.74 -2.44 16.10
N VAL A 340 -26.51 -2.69 17.40
CA VAL A 340 -25.17 -2.96 17.96
C VAL A 340 -24.67 -4.33 17.49
N LEU A 341 -23.45 -4.39 16.94
CA LEU A 341 -22.71 -5.64 16.66
C LEU A 341 -21.18 -5.38 16.66
N ASN A 342 -20.38 -6.44 16.81
CA ASN A 342 -19.03 -6.36 17.39
C ASN A 342 -17.84 -6.45 16.39
N ASP A 343 -16.71 -5.89 16.86
CA ASP A 343 -15.29 -6.26 16.68
C ASP A 343 -14.60 -6.37 15.30
N ASP A 344 -13.47 -5.63 15.21
CA ASP A 344 -12.19 -5.96 14.53
C ASP A 344 -12.15 -6.28 13.01
N ALA A 345 -12.24 -5.25 12.15
CA ALA A 345 -11.51 -5.26 10.85
C ALA A 345 -11.27 -3.84 10.25
N ILE A 346 -9.99 -3.48 10.06
CA ILE A 346 -9.52 -2.11 9.80
C ILE A 346 -9.73 -1.64 8.36
N ASN A 347 -10.51 -0.56 8.17
CA ASN A 347 -10.60 0.21 6.92
C ASN A 347 -9.64 1.42 6.91
N ILE A 348 -8.79 1.53 5.87
CA ILE A 348 -7.78 2.60 5.71
C ILE A 348 -8.21 3.56 4.58
N ASN A 349 -8.80 4.71 4.94
CA ASN A 349 -9.14 5.77 3.98
C ASN A 349 -8.11 6.92 4.04
N LEU A 350 -7.33 7.09 2.97
CA LEU A 350 -6.45 8.25 2.77
C LEU A 350 -7.28 9.43 2.26
N TYR A 351 -7.57 10.41 3.12
CA TYR A 351 -8.25 11.64 2.74
C TYR A 351 -7.26 12.65 2.13
N PHE A 352 -7.36 12.89 0.82
CA PHE A 352 -6.50 13.82 0.09
C PHE A 352 -7.03 15.25 0.04
N LYS A 353 -6.14 16.24 0.17
CA LYS A 353 -6.46 17.68 0.07
C LYS A 353 -6.47 18.14 -1.41
N GLY A 354 -7.37 17.58 -2.21
CA GLY A 354 -7.57 17.96 -3.60
C GLY A 354 -8.35 16.94 -4.43
N ARG A 355 -9.57 17.30 -4.85
CA ARG A 355 -10.49 16.53 -5.73
C ARG A 355 -10.75 15.07 -5.30
N CYS A 356 -11.83 14.87 -4.54
CA CYS A 356 -12.40 13.55 -4.32
C CYS A 356 -12.94 12.94 -5.64
N TRP A 357 -12.59 11.68 -5.92
CA TRP A 357 -13.42 10.76 -6.71
C TRP A 357 -13.33 9.36 -6.09
N VAL A 358 -14.51 8.82 -5.79
CA VAL A 358 -14.89 7.49 -5.25
C VAL A 358 -13.77 6.59 -4.72
#